data_AF-A0A520JY69-F1
#
_entry.id   AF-A0A520JY69-F1
#
_cell.length_a   1.000
_cell.length_b   1.000
_cell.length_c   1.000
_cell.angle_alpha   90.00
_cell.angle_beta   90.00
_cell.angle_gamma   90.00
#
_symmetry.space_group_name_H-M   'P 1'
#
loop_
_entity.id
_entity.type
_entity.pdbx_description
1 polymer ?
#
loop_
_entity_poly.entity_id
_entity_poly.type
_entity_poly.pdbx_seq_one_letter_code
_entity_poly.pdbx_strand_id
1 'polypeptide(L)' 'MLTMLTTTTTTTTTVVAMSQAAVYGAIGVVILIALLIAKELLSASENKKAILLGRITGIAIYPLLFVFLTIVAVKVIEVL' A
#
# COMPACT_ATOMS: atom_id res chain seq x y z
N MET A 1 -28.85 28.24 1.22
CA MET A 1 -27.98 28.08 0.03
C MET A 1 -26.54 27.74 0.41
N LEU A 2 -25.91 28.46 1.36
CA LEU A 2 -24.53 28.21 1.77
C LEU A 2 -24.29 26.78 2.33
N THR A 3 -25.16 26.29 3.21
CA THR A 3 -25.05 24.92 3.78
C THR A 3 -25.08 23.83 2.72
N MET A 4 -25.97 23.94 1.71
CA MET A 4 -26.07 22.97 0.61
C MET A 4 -24.79 22.95 -0.24
N LEU A 5 -24.23 24.13 -0.51
CA LEU A 5 -22.97 24.26 -1.24
C LEU A 5 -21.83 23.63 -0.44
N THR A 6 -21.69 23.95 0.84
CA THR A 6 -20.67 23.35 1.71
C THR A 6 -20.81 21.83 1.78
N THR A 7 -22.01 21.30 2.01
CA THR A 7 -22.23 19.84 2.02
C THR A 7 -21.84 19.20 0.70
N THR A 8 -22.20 19.80 -0.44
CA THR A 8 -21.86 19.28 -1.77
C THR A 8 -20.36 19.32 -2.02
N THR A 9 -19.67 20.39 -1.63
CA THR A 9 -18.22 20.49 -1.73
C THR A 9 -17.52 19.47 -0.81
N THR A 10 -18.00 19.30 0.42
CA THR A 10 -17.42 18.34 1.37
C THR A 10 -17.63 16.89 0.91
N THR A 11 -18.81 16.53 0.39
CA THR A 11 -19.08 15.17 -0.11
C THR A 11 -18.29 14.85 -1.39
N THR A 12 -18.20 15.79 -2.32
CA THR A 12 -17.41 15.60 -3.54
C THR A 12 -15.92 15.46 -3.24
N THR A 13 -15.39 16.29 -2.33
CA THR A 13 -13.98 16.20 -1.92
C THR A 13 -13.67 14.91 -1.16
N THR A 14 -14.56 14.42 -0.29
CA THR A 14 -14.37 13.11 0.38
C THR A 14 -14.42 11.94 -0.60
N VAL A 15 -15.39 11.91 -1.52
CA VAL A 15 -15.48 10.83 -2.54
C VAL A 15 -14.23 10.79 -3.42
N VAL A 16 -13.73 11.96 -3.85
CA VAL A 16 -12.49 12.05 -4.65
C VAL A 16 -11.25 11.64 -3.86
N ALA A 17 -11.18 11.98 -2.56
CA ALA A 17 -10.07 11.55 -1.71
C ALA A 17 -10.07 10.03 -1.50
N MET A 18 -11.25 9.43 -1.26
CA MET A 18 -11.37 7.98 -1.07
C MET A 18 -11.03 7.19 -2.34
N SER A 19 -11.45 7.67 -3.52
CA SER A 19 -11.16 6.99 -4.79
C SER A 19 -9.66 6.92 -5.06
N GLN A 20 -8.93 8.02 -4.82
CA GLN A 20 -7.48 8.05 -4.97
C GLN A 20 -6.77 7.17 -3.93
N ALA A 21 -7.21 7.22 -2.66
CA ALA A 21 -6.64 6.37 -1.61
C ALA A 21 -6.77 4.87 -1.93
N ALA A 22 -7.90 4.45 -2.52
CA ALA A 22 -8.10 3.06 -2.95
C ALA A 22 -7.12 2.65 -4.05
N VAL A 23 -6.87 3.53 -5.04
CA VAL A 23 -5.91 3.27 -6.13
C VAL A 23 -4.49 3.15 -5.59
N TYR A 24 -4.04 4.08 -4.75
CA TYR A 24 -2.71 4.01 -4.15
C TYR A 24 -2.52 2.79 -3.25
N GLY A 25 -3.57 2.41 -2.50
CA GLY A 25 -3.58 1.17 -1.72
C GLY A 25 -3.40 -0.06 -2.61
N ALA A 26 -4.15 -0.15 -3.71
CA ALA A 26 -4.04 -1.26 -4.66
C ALA A 26 -2.65 -1.35 -5.30
N ILE A 27 -2.08 -0.22 -5.74
CA ILE A 27 -0.72 -0.16 -6.29
C ILE A 27 0.31 -0.61 -5.24
N GLY A 28 0.18 -0.13 -4.00
CA GLY A 28 1.04 -0.52 -2.89
C GLY A 28 1.04 -2.04 -2.65
N VAL A 29 -0.14 -2.68 -2.70
CA VAL A 29 -0.28 -4.14 -2.56
C VAL A 29 0.42 -4.88 -3.71
N VAL A 30 0.23 -4.43 -4.96
CA VAL A 30 0.87 -5.07 -6.12
C VAL A 30 2.39 -4.98 -6.01
N ILE A 31 2.93 -3.81 -5.63
CA ILE A 31 4.37 -3.63 -5.43
C ILE A 31 4.87 -4.52 -4.30
N LEU A 32 4.14 -4.60 -3.19
CA LEU A 32 4.46 -5.49 -2.07
C LEU A 32 4.60 -6.94 -2.51
N ILE A 33 3.61 -7.46 -3.23
CA ILE A 33 3.61 -8.84 -3.72
C ILE A 33 4.80 -9.06 -4.66
N ALA A 34 5.06 -8.14 -5.59
CA ALA A 34 6.18 -8.24 -6.50
C ALA A 34 7.54 -8.24 -5.77
N LEU A 35 7.73 -7.38 -4.77
CA LEU A 35 8.97 -7.32 -3.98
C LEU A 35 9.14 -8.56 -3.11
N LEU A 36 8.07 -9.11 -2.53
CA LEU A 36 8.11 -10.36 -1.76
C LEU A 36 8.53 -11.53 -2.66
N ILE A 37 7.91 -11.67 -3.84
CA ILE A 37 8.29 -12.70 -4.82
C ILE A 37 9.77 -12.53 -5.21
N ALA A 38 10.19 -11.31 -5.55
CA ALA A 38 11.58 -11.03 -5.92
C ALA A 38 12.55 -11.35 -4.78
N LYS A 39 12.21 -11.03 -3.52
CA LYS A 39 13.01 -11.38 -2.34
C LYS A 39 13.16 -12.89 -2.21
N GLU A 40 12.07 -13.65 -2.28
CA GLU A 40 12.11 -15.11 -2.14
C GLU A 40 12.96 -15.75 -3.26
N LEU A 41 12.81 -15.28 -4.51
CA LEU A 41 13.62 -15.75 -5.63
C LEU A 41 15.12 -15.41 -5.49
N LEU A 42 15.44 -14.21 -5.00
CA LEU A 42 16.83 -13.80 -4.76
C LEU A 42 17.44 -14.54 -3.56
N SER A 43 16.64 -14.80 -2.52
CA SER A 43 17.05 -15.60 -1.37
C SER A 43 17.31 -17.06 -1.72
N ALA A 44 16.64 -17.60 -2.73
CA ALA A 44 16.91 -18.94 -3.26
C ALA A 44 18.17 -19.01 -4.15
N SER A 45 18.76 -17.87 -4.52
CA SER A 45 19.94 -17.82 -5.39
C SER A 45 21.24 -17.86 -4.59
N GLU A 46 22.16 -18.76 -4.96
CA GLU A 46 23.49 -18.87 -4.34
C GLU A 46 24.47 -17.76 -4.79
N ASN A 47 24.05 -16.87 -5.69
CA ASN A 47 24.88 -15.77 -6.18
C ASN A 47 25.05 -14.67 -5.12
N LYS A 48 26.29 -14.31 -4.80
CA LYS A 48 26.61 -13.21 -3.86
C LYS A 48 25.90 -11.89 -4.19
N LYS A 49 25.74 -11.56 -5.48
CA LYS A 49 25.01 -10.36 -5.92
C LYS A 49 23.50 -10.47 -5.68
N ALA A 50 22.92 -11.65 -5.88
CA ALA A 50 21.50 -11.90 -5.64
C ALA A 50 21.16 -11.83 -4.14
N ILE A 51 22.04 -12.36 -3.28
CA ILE A 51 21.91 -12.24 -1.81
C ILE A 51 21.92 -10.78 -1.37
N LEU A 52 22.83 -9.96 -1.93
CA LEU A 52 22.93 -8.54 -1.58
C LEU A 52 21.71 -7.75 -2.04
N LEU A 53 21.22 -8.01 -3.25
CA LEU A 53 19.97 -7.43 -3.76
C LEU A 53 18.76 -7.87 -2.92
N GLY A 54 18.69 -9.12 -2.47
CA GLY A 54 17.58 -9.60 -1.63
C GLY A 54 17.55 -8.89 -0.28
N ARG A 55 18.72 -8.55 0.26
CA ARG A 55 18.85 -7.77 1.51
C ARG A 55 18.39 -6.32 1.34
N ILE A 56 18.71 -5.69 0.20
CA ILE A 56 18.23 -4.34 -0.14
C ILE A 56 16.72 -4.36 -0.36
N THR A 57 16.19 -5.32 -1.12
CA THR A 57 14.74 -5.48 -1.31
C THR A 57 14.02 -5.66 0.03
N GLY A 58 14.64 -6.37 0.99
CA GLY A 58 14.15 -6.49 2.36
C GLY A 58 13.92 -5.15 3.06
N ILE A 59 14.77 -4.13 2.86
CA ILE A 59 14.59 -2.81 3.50
C ILE A 59 13.35 -2.08 2.97
N ALA A 60 13.02 -2.28 1.69
CA ALA A 60 11.84 -1.68 1.07
C ALA A 60 10.55 -2.42 1.47
N ILE A 61 10.63 -3.72 1.77
CA ILE A 61 9.47 -4.53 2.16
C ILE A 61 8.89 -4.10 3.52
N TYR A 62 9.73 -3.81 4.52
CA TYR A 62 9.27 -3.44 5.88
C TYR A 62 8.31 -2.23 5.92
N PRO A 63 8.64 -1.04 5.37
CA PRO A 63 7.72 0.09 5.38
C PRO A 63 6.46 -0.18 4.56
N LEU A 64 6.59 -0.92 3.45
CA LEU A 64 5.47 -1.25 2.58
C LEU A 64 4.48 -2.21 3.29
N LEU A 65 5.00 -3.21 4.01
CA LEU A 65 4.20 -4.11 4.84
C LEU A 65 3.49 -3.36 5.96
N PHE A 66 4.17 -2.40 6.59
CA PHE A 66 3.55 -1.56 7.62
C PHE A 66 2.35 -0.77 7.08
N VAL A 67 2.51 -0.14 5.90
CA VAL A 67 1.41 0.57 5.23
C VAL A 67 0.26 -0.39 4.91
N PHE A 68 0.54 -1.57 4.38
CA PHE A 68 -0.48 -2.58 4.09
C PHE A 68 -1.24 -3.00 5.35
N LEU A 69 -0.54 -3.28 6.43
CA LEU A 69 -1.13 -3.71 7.70
C LEU A 69 -2.02 -2.60 8.29
N THR A 70 -1.61 -1.35 8.15
CA THR A 70 -2.41 -0.18 8.54
C THR A 70 -3.69 -0.07 7.71
N ILE A 71 -3.61 -0.22 6.38
CA ILE A 71 -4.78 -0.21 5.49
C ILE A 71 -5.75 -1.33 5.88
N VAL A 72 -5.26 -2.55 6.09
CA VAL A 72 -6.08 -3.70 6.49
C VAL A 72 -6.74 -3.44 7.84
N ALA A 73 -6.01 -2.93 8.83
CA ALA A 73 -6.55 -2.63 10.15
C ALA A 73 -7.69 -1.60 10.08
N VAL A 74 -7.52 -0.51 9.32
CA VAL A 74 -8.58 0.49 9.11
C VAL A 74 -9.79 -0.15 8.45
N LYS A 75 -9.59 -0.99 7.43
CA LYS A 75 -10.70 -1.66 6.73
C LYS A 75 -11.45 -2.65 7.61
N VAL A 76 -10.76 -3.36 8.51
CA VAL A 76 -11.39 -4.26 9.47
C VAL A 76 -12.20 -3.48 10.50
N ILE A 77 -11.65 -2.36 11.03
CA ILE A 77 -12.37 -1.47 11.97
C ILE A 77 -13.60 -0.83 11.31
N GLU A 78 -13.52 -0.47 10.02
CA GLU A 78 -14.67 0.07 9.28
C GLU A 78 -15.82 -0.94 9.13
N VAL A 79 -15.52 -2.25 9.12
CA VAL A 79 -16.51 -3.32 8.91
C VAL A 79 -17.11 -3.84 10.21
N LEU A 80 -16.37 -3.74 11.33
CA LEU A 80 -16.83 -4.13 12.67
C LEU A 80 -17.73 -3.06 13.30
#